data_AF-A0A1M6KSQ9-F1
#
_entry.id   AF-A0A1M6KSQ9-F1
#
_cell.length_a   1.000
_cell.length_b   1.000
_cell.length_c   1.000
_cell.angle_alpha   90.00
_cell.angle_beta   90.00
_cell.angle_gamma   90.00
#
_symmetry.space_group_name_H-M   'P 1'
#
loop_
_entity.id
_entity.type
_entity.pdbx_description
1 polymer ?
#
loop_
_entity_poly.entity_id
_entity_poly.type
_entity_poly.pdbx_seq_one_letter_code
_entity_poly.pdbx_strand_id
1 'polypeptide(L)'
;MDSIDNLEKITIPGNTPYVEPVNLGMIKQARAVVSLTPETDMDKCGQCGLCAEVCPANAIDPDDVSQINKWECMICFACIKFCPNQAKQMTDPNFNGAIGQLQAACQIRKEPELFL
;
A
#
# COMPACT_ATOMS: atom_id res chain seq x y z
N MET A 1 -9.42 -32.28 -20.33
CA MET A 1 -8.98 -31.03 -19.71
C MET A 1 -8.29 -30.27 -20.81
N ASP A 2 -9.00 -29.34 -21.44
CA ASP A 2 -8.48 -28.58 -22.55
C ASP A 2 -7.30 -27.73 -22.06
N SER A 3 -6.14 -27.85 -22.72
CA SER A 3 -4.94 -27.10 -22.36
C SER A 3 -5.18 -25.60 -22.53
N ILE A 4 -4.61 -24.79 -21.64
CA ILE A 4 -4.59 -23.32 -21.75
C ILE A 4 -3.97 -22.84 -23.07
N ASP A 5 -3.17 -23.68 -23.72
CA ASP A 5 -2.53 -23.41 -25.00
C ASP A 5 -3.51 -23.32 -26.18
N ASN A 6 -4.75 -23.79 -26.01
CA ASN A 6 -5.79 -23.81 -27.06
C ASN A 6 -6.78 -22.63 -26.97
N LEU A 7 -6.54 -21.65 -26.08
CA LEU A 7 -7.38 -20.45 -25.98
C LEU A 7 -7.03 -19.44 -27.08
N GLU A 8 -8.05 -18.88 -27.74
CA GLU A 8 -7.85 -17.77 -28.67
C GLU A 8 -7.27 -16.55 -27.93
N LYS A 9 -6.37 -15.83 -28.61
CA LYS A 9 -5.69 -14.67 -28.02
C LYS A 9 -6.66 -13.50 -27.89
N ILE A 10 -7.20 -13.29 -26.68
CA ILE A 10 -8.05 -12.14 -26.36
C ILE A 10 -7.25 -10.82 -26.39
N THR A 11 -7.89 -9.75 -26.88
CA THR A 11 -7.31 -8.40 -26.88
C THR A 11 -7.84 -7.62 -25.69
N ILE A 12 -6.97 -7.32 -24.73
CA ILE A 12 -7.32 -6.59 -23.50
C ILE A 12 -6.74 -5.17 -23.58
N PRO A 13 -7.56 -4.11 -23.37
CA PRO A 13 -7.08 -2.73 -23.34
C PRO A 13 -6.11 -2.54 -22.17
N GLY A 14 -4.93 -2.02 -22.47
CA GLY A 14 -3.85 -1.82 -21.51
C GLY A 14 -2.52 -1.62 -22.22
N ASN A 15 -1.43 -1.51 -21.47
CA ASN A 15 -0.09 -1.42 -22.03
C ASN A 15 0.36 -2.81 -22.49
N THR A 16 -0.10 -3.24 -23.67
CA THR A 16 0.28 -4.52 -24.29
C THR A 16 1.01 -4.24 -25.62
N PRO A 17 2.28 -4.64 -25.78
CA PRO A 17 3.13 -5.30 -24.77
C PRO A 17 3.45 -4.36 -23.59
N TYR A 18 3.78 -4.96 -22.44
CA TYR A 18 4.14 -4.23 -21.23
C TYR A 18 5.23 -3.20 -21.55
N VAL A 19 4.94 -1.92 -21.26
CA VAL A 19 5.91 -0.84 -21.39
C VAL A 19 6.65 -0.71 -20.07
N GLU A 20 7.92 -1.10 -20.07
CA GLU A 20 8.76 -0.96 -18.90
C GLU A 20 8.97 0.54 -18.61
N PRO A 21 8.72 1.02 -17.37
CA PRO A 21 8.91 2.41 -17.04
C PRO A 21 10.37 2.83 -17.27
N VAL A 22 10.58 3.96 -17.95
CA VAL A 22 11.93 4.51 -18.21
C VAL A 22 12.76 4.73 -16.94
N ASN A 23 12.09 4.87 -15.80
CA ASN A 23 12.69 5.06 -14.49
C ASN A 23 12.68 3.80 -13.61
N LEU A 24 12.42 2.61 -14.16
CA LEU A 24 12.29 1.39 -13.34
C LEU A 24 13.54 1.09 -12.51
N GLY A 25 14.74 1.33 -13.05
CA GLY A 25 15.99 1.18 -12.30
C GLY A 25 16.04 2.08 -11.05
N MET A 26 15.65 3.34 -11.20
CA MET A 26 15.53 4.29 -10.10
C MET A 26 14.46 3.87 -9.09
N ILE A 27 13.29 3.41 -9.56
CA ILE A 27 12.19 2.93 -8.69
C ILE A 27 12.64 1.72 -7.86
N LYS A 28 13.36 0.78 -8.46
CA LYS A 28 13.91 -0.40 -7.76
C LYS A 28 14.89 -0.01 -6.67
N GLN A 29 15.77 0.96 -6.94
CA GLN A 29 16.73 1.48 -5.96
C GLN A 29 16.02 2.27 -4.84
N ALA A 30 15.06 3.13 -5.20
CA ALA A 30 14.31 3.92 -4.24
C ALA A 30 13.53 3.05 -3.25
N ARG A 31 12.93 1.94 -3.71
CA ARG A 31 12.25 0.97 -2.82
C ARG A 31 13.17 0.33 -1.77
N ALA A 32 14.47 0.25 -2.05
CA ALA A 32 15.45 -0.29 -1.12
C ALA A 32 15.88 0.71 -0.04
N VAL A 33 15.46 1.98 -0.12
CA VAL A 33 15.88 3.04 0.83
C VAL A 33 14.71 3.86 1.37
N VAL A 34 13.59 3.93 0.64
CA VAL A 34 12.37 4.60 1.05
C VAL A 34 11.44 3.58 1.70
N SER A 35 11.44 3.53 3.03
CA SER A 35 10.43 2.79 3.78
C SER A 35 9.27 3.71 4.12
N LEU A 36 8.10 3.42 3.56
CA LEU A 36 6.89 4.12 3.90
C LEU A 36 6.20 3.39 5.05
N THR A 37 6.17 3.99 6.25
CA THR A 37 5.48 3.42 7.41
C THR A 37 4.58 4.46 8.05
N PRO A 38 3.44 4.05 8.64
CA PRO A 38 2.64 4.96 9.46
C PRO A 38 3.47 5.54 10.62
N GLU A 39 3.18 6.77 11.00
CA GLU A 39 3.71 7.42 12.19
C GLU A 39 2.72 7.31 13.35
N THR A 40 3.21 7.53 14.57
CA THR A 40 2.39 7.53 15.79
C THR A 40 2.40 8.92 16.40
N ASP A 41 1.24 9.56 16.43
CA ASP A 41 0.99 10.80 17.17
C ASP A 41 0.87 10.46 18.66
N MET A 42 1.95 10.72 19.41
CA MET A 42 2.03 10.37 20.83
C MET A 42 1.15 11.25 21.71
N ASP A 43 0.72 12.43 21.23
CA ASP A 43 -0.23 13.28 21.97
C ASP A 43 -1.65 12.69 21.95
N LYS A 44 -1.98 11.88 20.93
CA LYS A 44 -3.25 11.15 20.83
C LYS A 44 -3.17 9.71 21.32
N CYS A 45 -1.98 9.14 21.37
CA CYS A 45 -1.79 7.73 21.68
C CYS A 45 -2.08 7.42 23.16
N GLY A 46 -3.08 6.58 23.41
CA GLY A 46 -3.38 6.07 24.76
C GLY A 46 -2.63 4.78 25.13
N GLN A 47 -1.63 4.36 24.33
CA GLN A 47 -0.84 3.13 24.55
C GLN A 47 -1.67 1.85 24.73
N CYS A 48 -2.82 1.74 24.04
CA CYS A 48 -3.72 0.58 24.18
C CYS A 48 -3.21 -0.73 23.54
N GLY A 49 -2.11 -0.70 22.77
CA GLY A 49 -1.53 -1.90 22.13
C GLY A 49 -2.29 -2.46 20.92
N LEU A 50 -3.55 -2.08 20.67
CA LEU A 50 -4.39 -2.67 19.61
C LEU A 50 -3.73 -2.64 18.22
N CYS A 51 -2.98 -1.59 17.89
CA CYS A 51 -2.27 -1.51 16.61
C CYS A 51 -1.23 -2.63 16.41
N ALA A 52 -0.56 -3.06 17.48
CA ALA A 52 0.40 -4.16 17.44
C ALA A 52 -0.34 -5.50 17.32
N GLU A 53 -1.44 -5.69 18.05
CA GLU A 53 -2.28 -6.89 18.00
C GLU A 53 -2.86 -7.14 16.59
N VAL A 54 -3.36 -6.11 15.92
CA VAL A 54 -3.94 -6.24 14.57
C VAL A 54 -2.89 -6.29 13.45
N CYS A 55 -1.59 -6.17 13.76
CA CYS A 55 -0.56 -6.14 12.75
C CYS A 55 -0.29 -7.55 12.21
N PRO A 56 -0.65 -7.88 10.96
CA PRO A 56 -0.45 -9.24 10.44
C PRO A 56 1.03 -9.60 10.24
N ALA A 57 1.91 -8.59 10.18
CA ALA A 57 3.34 -8.76 10.00
C ALA A 57 4.14 -8.68 11.32
N ASN A 58 3.47 -8.46 12.46
CA ASN A 58 4.12 -8.23 13.76
C ASN A 58 5.20 -7.12 13.71
N ALA A 59 5.03 -6.14 12.85
CA ALA A 59 6.02 -5.10 12.58
C ALA A 59 6.02 -3.95 13.62
N ILE A 60 5.14 -3.99 14.62
CA ILE A 60 5.00 -2.93 15.63
C ILE A 60 5.45 -3.51 16.97
N ASP A 61 6.32 -2.80 17.66
CA ASP A 61 6.77 -3.22 18.99
C ASP A 61 5.58 -3.15 19.98
N PRO A 62 5.26 -4.26 20.69
CA PRO A 62 4.15 -4.29 21.64
C PRO A 62 4.42 -3.47 22.91
N ASP A 63 5.68 -3.23 23.27
CA ASP A 63 6.09 -2.48 24.45
C ASP A 63 6.22 -0.97 24.14
N ASP A 64 6.62 -0.61 22.92
CA ASP A 64 6.60 0.76 22.41
C ASP A 64 5.95 0.84 21.03
N VAL A 65 4.63 1.05 21.02
CA VAL A 65 3.86 1.14 19.77
C VAL A 65 4.32 2.25 18.83
N SER A 66 5.16 3.21 19.25
CA SER A 66 5.74 4.20 18.34
C SER A 66 6.81 3.59 17.42
N GLN A 67 7.44 2.49 17.82
CA GLN A 67 8.44 1.78 17.03
C GLN A 67 7.78 0.83 16.04
N ILE A 68 8.12 1.02 14.77
CA ILE A 68 7.64 0.19 13.67
C ILE A 68 8.84 -0.27 12.85
N ASN A 69 8.99 -1.58 12.71
CA ASN A 69 9.95 -2.18 11.80
C ASN A 69 9.54 -1.91 10.35
N LYS A 70 10.28 -0.98 9.76
CA LYS A 70 10.13 -0.50 8.38
C LYS A 70 10.27 -1.58 7.31
N TRP A 71 10.99 -2.65 7.59
CA TRP A 71 11.26 -3.74 6.64
C TRP A 71 10.21 -4.85 6.71
N GLU A 72 9.55 -4.99 7.86
CA GLU A 72 8.46 -5.96 8.06
C GLU A 72 7.09 -5.36 7.76
N CYS A 73 6.94 -4.03 7.87
CA CYS A 73 5.70 -3.34 7.57
C CYS A 73 5.31 -3.49 6.09
N MET A 74 4.24 -4.23 5.82
CA MET A 74 3.68 -4.41 4.47
C MET A 74 2.71 -3.31 4.04
N ILE A 75 2.57 -2.23 4.82
CA ILE A 75 1.74 -1.06 4.50
C ILE A 75 0.27 -1.46 4.24
N CYS A 76 -0.28 -2.35 5.08
CA CYS A 76 -1.68 -2.79 4.96
C CYS A 76 -2.69 -1.80 5.57
N PHE A 77 -2.20 -0.80 6.31
CA PHE A 77 -2.99 0.23 7.01
C PHE A 77 -3.95 -0.29 8.10
N ALA A 78 -3.82 -1.54 8.55
CA ALA A 78 -4.62 -2.08 9.65
C ALA A 78 -4.48 -1.24 10.94
N CYS A 79 -3.25 -0.90 11.32
CA CYS A 79 -2.99 -0.08 12.51
C CYS A 79 -3.62 1.32 12.44
N ILE A 80 -3.74 1.92 11.25
CA ILE A 80 -4.43 3.20 11.05
C ILE A 80 -5.94 2.99 11.23
N LYS A 81 -6.52 2.00 10.53
CA LYS A 81 -7.95 1.73 10.52
C LYS A 81 -8.50 1.42 11.92
N PHE A 82 -7.78 0.63 12.70
CA PHE A 82 -8.24 0.14 13.99
C PHE A 82 -7.84 1.02 15.18
N CYS A 83 -7.01 2.05 14.99
CA CYS A 83 -6.62 2.91 16.11
C CYS A 83 -7.82 3.74 16.59
N PRO A 84 -8.33 3.53 17.81
CA PRO A 84 -9.53 4.23 18.30
C PRO A 84 -9.28 5.73 18.49
N ASN A 85 -8.05 6.11 18.82
CA ASN A 85 -7.66 7.50 19.05
C ASN A 85 -7.16 8.20 17.77
N GLN A 86 -7.16 7.52 16.62
CA GLN A 86 -6.62 8.04 15.36
C GLN A 86 -5.16 8.55 15.48
N ALA A 87 -4.39 7.90 16.37
CA ALA A 87 -2.99 8.24 16.63
C ALA A 87 -2.06 7.70 15.54
N LYS A 88 -2.46 6.64 14.82
CA LYS A 88 -1.70 6.09 13.69
C LYS A 88 -2.06 6.82 12.40
N GLN A 89 -1.09 7.44 11.74
CA GLN A 89 -1.32 8.29 10.57
C GLN A 89 -0.27 8.06 9.48
N MET A 90 -0.61 8.35 8.22
CA MET A 90 0.34 8.38 7.11
C MET A 90 0.47 9.83 6.63
N THR A 91 1.58 10.46 7.00
CA THR A 91 1.84 11.90 6.81
C THR A 91 2.89 12.17 5.73
N ASP A 92 3.53 11.12 5.21
CA ASP A 92 4.59 11.24 4.21
C ASP A 92 4.10 12.06 2.99
N PRO A 93 4.81 13.15 2.62
CA PRO A 93 4.40 14.02 1.53
C PRO A 93 4.33 13.32 0.17
N ASN A 94 5.17 12.30 -0.09
CA ASN A 94 5.15 11.58 -1.35
C ASN A 94 3.89 10.70 -1.43
N PHE A 95 3.51 10.06 -0.32
CA PHE A 95 2.26 9.30 -0.24
C PHE A 95 1.04 10.19 -0.45
N ASN A 96 0.99 11.35 0.22
CA ASN A 96 -0.10 12.31 0.09
C ASN A 96 -0.19 12.90 -1.33
N GLY A 97 0.96 13.15 -1.98
CA GLY A 97 1.01 13.55 -3.38
C GLY A 97 0.44 12.50 -4.32
N ALA A 98 0.77 11.22 -4.10
CA ALA A 98 0.22 10.11 -4.88
C ALA A 98 -1.29 9.98 -4.70
N ILE A 99 -1.81 10.14 -3.48
CA ILE A 99 -3.26 10.18 -3.22
C ILE A 99 -3.91 11.31 -4.02
N GLY A 100 -3.34 12.53 -3.99
CA GLY A 100 -3.89 13.66 -4.74
C GLY A 100 -3.97 13.40 -6.25
N GLN A 101 -2.93 12.77 -6.82
CA GLN A 101 -2.94 12.37 -8.24
C GLN A 101 -4.03 11.35 -8.55
N LEU A 102 -4.19 10.33 -7.70
CA LEU A 102 -5.22 9.31 -7.87
C LEU A 102 -6.62 9.91 -7.72
N GLN A 103 -6.84 10.79 -6.74
CA GLN A 103 -8.11 11.49 -6.56
C GLN A 103 -8.45 12.40 -7.75
N ALA A 104 -7.45 13.00 -8.41
CA ALA A 104 -7.66 13.79 -9.62
C ALA A 104 -7.97 12.91 -10.84
N ALA A 105 -7.23 11.81 -11.03
CA ALA A 105 -7.31 10.96 -12.22
C ALA A 105 -8.41 9.88 -12.15
N CYS A 106 -8.85 9.46 -10.95
CA CYS A 106 -9.71 8.30 -10.72
C CYS A 106 -11.00 8.67 -9.97
N GLN A 107 -11.67 9.74 -10.40
CA GLN A 107 -12.92 10.22 -9.78
C GLN A 107 -14.14 9.35 -10.08
N ILE A 108 -14.14 8.70 -11.26
CA ILE A 108 -15.28 7.92 -11.74
C ILE A 108 -14.98 6.44 -11.50
N ARG A 109 -15.92 5.75 -10.83
CA ARG A 109 -15.87 4.29 -10.65
C ARG A 109 -15.95 3.61 -12.02
N LYS A 110 -15.00 2.73 -12.31
CA LYS A 110 -14.99 1.87 -13.51
C LYS A 110 -15.61 0.52 -13.14
N GLU A 111 -16.62 0.08 -13.87
CA GLU A 111 -17.17 -1.27 -13.71
C GLU A 111 -16.27 -2.31 -14.39
N PRO A 112 -16.26 -3.56 -13.90
CA PRO A 112 -15.45 -4.62 -14.52
C PRO A 112 -15.93 -4.94 -15.93
N GLU A 113 -14.99 -5.01 -16.87
CA GLU A 113 -15.22 -5.47 -18.24
C GLU A 113 -14.84 -6.96 -18.35
N LEU A 114 -15.68 -7.77 -19.00
CA LEU A 114 -15.42 -9.18 -19.24
C LEU A 114 -14.90 -9.38 -20.66
N PHE A 115 -13.75 -10.06 -20.78
CA PHE A 115 -13.16 -10.47 -22.04
C PHE A 115 -13.26 -12.00 -22.10
N LEU A 116 -14.27 -12.51 -22.82
CA LEU A 116 -14.58 -13.94 -22.98
C LEU A 116 -14.06 -14.46 -24.32
#